data_AF-A0AAE9Z5X2-F1
#
_entry.id   AF-A0AAE9Z5X2-F1
#
_cell.length_a   1.000
_cell.length_b   1.000
_cell.length_c   1.000
_cell.angle_alpha   90.00
_cell.angle_beta   90.00
_cell.angle_gamma   90.00
#
_symmetry.space_group_name_H-M   'P 1'
#
loop_
_entity.id
_entity.type
_entity.pdbx_description
1 polymer ?
#
loop_
_entity_poly.entity_id
_entity_poly.type
_entity_poly.pdbx_seq_one_letter_code
_entity_poly.pdbx_strand_id
1 'polypeptide(L)'
;MSGEYKPKSWYIKLIHIAKTQLKMDDTLYRSSLKSLTGKASCKDMSLPDLVKVLEYMKNSGFKPKAKISKKKSPKTREKLEGAHTMLDKLRQLWIEMHKQGFIQDGSEPALEKWAINQSKSLNNGQPVNKLEWLPGNMLHAVIEQLKQWHMRLLKPVFPPLYKEMILLNQESRLTKSQQDDFIYHADRLSRASETHDVVSNAYKSFVAILAQHNEQVRNK
;
A
#
# COMPACT_ATOMS: atom_id res chain seq x y z
N MET A 1 -12.26 25.53 13.76
CA MET A 1 -12.19 24.62 12.60
C MET A 1 -10.81 24.73 11.98
N SER A 2 -9.87 23.91 12.44
CA SER A 2 -8.46 23.99 12.03
C SER A 2 -8.25 23.13 10.80
N GLY A 3 -8.55 23.66 9.62
CA GLY A 3 -8.23 23.01 8.35
C GLY A 3 -6.72 22.84 8.22
N GLU A 4 -6.27 21.62 7.96
CA GLU A 4 -4.85 21.28 7.79
C GLU A 4 -4.27 22.04 6.58
N TYR A 5 -3.61 23.17 6.82
CA TYR A 5 -3.00 23.98 5.77
C TYR A 5 -1.79 23.27 5.15
N LYS A 6 -1.79 23.11 3.82
CA LYS A 6 -0.65 22.53 3.09
C LYS A 6 0.50 23.55 3.00
N PRO A 7 1.77 23.10 2.83
CA PRO A 7 2.89 24.02 2.72
C PRO A 7 2.79 24.91 1.47
N LYS A 8 3.34 26.13 1.52
CA LYS A 8 3.34 27.11 0.41
C LYS A 8 3.78 26.51 -0.93
N SER A 9 4.79 25.65 -0.92
CA SER A 9 5.32 24.95 -2.10
C SER A 9 4.29 24.05 -2.79
N TRP A 10 3.34 23.49 -2.04
CA TRP A 10 2.25 22.67 -2.59
C TRP A 10 1.29 23.52 -3.41
N TYR A 11 0.87 24.68 -2.90
CA TYR A 11 -0.03 25.59 -3.61
C TYR A 11 0.59 26.13 -4.91
N ILE A 12 1.86 26.56 -4.85
CA ILE A 12 2.57 27.06 -6.03
C ILE A 12 2.64 25.99 -7.13
N LYS A 13 2.99 24.75 -6.78
CA LYS A 13 2.99 23.63 -7.73
C LYS A 13 1.61 23.42 -8.37
N LEU A 14 0.55 23.47 -7.55
CA LEU A 14 -0.81 23.23 -8.04
C LEU A 14 -1.31 24.36 -8.96
N ILE A 15 -0.97 25.62 -8.65
CA ILE A 15 -1.27 26.79 -9.49
C ILE A 15 -0.56 26.68 -10.84
N HIS A 16 0.70 26.22 -10.88
CA HIS A 16 1.39 26.01 -12.16
C HIS A 16 0.75 24.88 -12.99
N ILE A 17 0.32 23.79 -12.35
CA ILE A 17 -0.44 22.74 -13.03
C ILE A 17 -1.75 23.29 -13.59
N ALA A 18 -2.47 24.09 -12.80
CA ALA A 18 -3.74 24.70 -13.19
C ALA A 18 -3.56 25.64 -14.40
N LYS A 19 -2.51 26.48 -14.39
CA LYS A 19 -2.14 27.32 -15.53
C LYS A 19 -2.00 26.51 -16.82
N THR A 20 -1.26 25.39 -16.77
CA THR A 20 -1.08 24.51 -17.94
C THR A 20 -2.40 23.86 -18.39
N GLN A 21 -3.22 23.38 -17.45
CA GLN A 21 -4.49 22.73 -17.77
C GLN A 21 -5.53 23.68 -18.35
N LEU A 22 -5.56 24.92 -17.86
CA LEU A 22 -6.43 25.99 -18.36
C LEU A 22 -5.88 26.66 -19.63
N LYS A 23 -4.71 26.22 -20.12
CA LYS A 23 -4.03 26.80 -21.29
C LYS A 23 -3.89 28.32 -21.19
N MET A 24 -3.61 28.82 -20.00
CA MET A 24 -3.40 30.25 -19.77
C MET A 24 -2.03 30.66 -20.31
N ASP A 25 -2.03 31.66 -21.19
CA ASP A 25 -0.79 32.29 -21.63
C ASP A 25 -0.07 32.99 -20.46
N ASP A 26 1.24 33.16 -20.61
CA ASP A 26 2.14 33.79 -19.66
C ASP A 26 1.73 35.24 -19.31
N THR A 27 1.21 35.98 -20.29
CA THR A 27 0.74 37.36 -20.09
C THR A 27 -0.57 37.40 -19.30
N LEU A 28 -1.55 36.59 -19.72
CA LEU A 28 -2.84 36.43 -19.06
C LEU A 28 -2.67 35.96 -17.61
N TYR A 29 -1.82 34.95 -17.40
CA TYR A 29 -1.54 34.43 -16.07
C TYR A 29 -0.97 35.50 -15.13
N ARG A 30 0.04 36.27 -15.55
CA ARG A 30 0.61 37.36 -14.73
C ARG A 30 -0.40 38.47 -14.46
N SER A 31 -1.25 38.80 -15.44
CA SER A 31 -2.32 39.78 -15.29
C SER A 31 -3.34 39.33 -14.23
N SER A 32 -3.80 38.08 -14.30
CA SER A 32 -4.70 37.50 -13.30
C SER A 32 -4.09 37.51 -11.90
N LEU A 33 -2.82 37.10 -11.75
CA LEU A 33 -2.13 37.15 -10.44
C LEU A 33 -2.11 38.58 -9.85
N LYS A 34 -1.72 39.57 -10.68
CA LYS A 34 -1.65 40.97 -10.26
C LYS A 34 -3.03 41.54 -9.92
N SER A 35 -4.05 41.20 -10.69
CA SER A 35 -5.43 41.61 -10.41
C SER A 35 -5.98 41.02 -9.11
N LEU A 36 -5.64 39.77 -8.79
CA LEU A 36 -6.19 39.10 -7.61
C LEU A 36 -5.45 39.43 -6.31
N THR A 37 -4.14 39.64 -6.39
CA THR A 37 -3.25 39.69 -5.21
C THR A 37 -2.33 40.92 -5.18
N GLY A 38 -2.32 41.73 -6.24
CA GLY A 38 -1.37 42.84 -6.41
C GLY A 38 0.05 42.40 -6.82
N LYS A 39 0.34 41.09 -6.85
CA LYS A 39 1.69 40.54 -7.06
C LYS A 39 1.80 39.79 -8.38
N ALA A 40 2.95 39.89 -9.03
CA ALA A 40 3.19 39.27 -10.34
C ALA A 40 3.74 37.82 -10.25
N SER A 41 4.05 37.33 -9.05
CA SER A 41 4.72 36.04 -8.84
C SER A 41 4.17 35.32 -7.60
N CYS A 42 3.94 34.01 -7.74
CA CYS A 42 3.49 33.16 -6.63
C CYS A 42 4.56 32.98 -5.54
N LYS A 43 5.84 33.29 -5.81
CA LYS A 43 6.89 33.26 -4.78
C LYS A 43 6.71 34.37 -3.76
N ASP A 44 6.18 35.52 -4.17
CA ASP A 44 6.01 36.71 -3.33
C ASP A 44 4.65 36.73 -2.60
N MET A 45 3.78 35.77 -2.92
CA MET A 45 2.43 35.63 -2.35
C MET A 45 2.47 35.00 -0.95
N SER A 46 1.57 35.46 -0.08
CA SER A 46 1.30 34.82 1.21
C SER A 46 0.45 33.55 1.03
N LEU A 47 0.29 32.74 2.08
CA LEU A 47 -0.57 31.55 2.00
C LEU A 47 -2.03 31.90 1.64
N PRO A 48 -2.66 32.93 2.26
CA PRO A 48 -3.99 33.40 1.86
C PRO A 48 -4.08 33.83 0.38
N ASP A 49 -3.07 34.55 -0.11
CA ASP A 49 -3.00 34.97 -1.52
C ASP A 49 -3.02 33.74 -2.47
N LEU A 50 -2.26 32.70 -2.14
CA LEU A 50 -2.18 31.48 -2.94
C LEU A 50 -3.48 30.66 -2.90
N VAL A 51 -4.17 30.64 -1.76
CA VAL A 51 -5.50 30.02 -1.65
C VAL A 51 -6.49 30.75 -2.57
N LYS A 52 -6.51 32.09 -2.52
CA LYS A 52 -7.39 32.93 -3.36
C LYS A 52 -7.14 32.71 -4.86
N VAL A 53 -5.87 32.64 -5.28
CA VAL A 53 -5.51 32.34 -6.68
C VAL A 53 -5.97 30.95 -7.08
N LEU A 54 -5.78 29.96 -6.22
CA LEU A 54 -6.19 28.58 -6.50
C LEU A 54 -7.73 28.44 -6.60
N GLU A 55 -8.49 29.16 -5.76
CA GLU A 55 -9.95 29.21 -5.83
C GLU A 55 -10.42 29.84 -7.15
N TYR A 56 -9.82 30.96 -7.56
CA TYR A 56 -10.11 31.56 -8.85
C TYR A 56 -9.87 30.58 -10.00
N MET A 57 -8.74 29.88 -10.00
CA MET A 57 -8.45 28.88 -11.03
C MET A 57 -9.46 27.73 -11.04
N LYS A 58 -9.93 27.28 -9.86
CA LYS A 58 -11.01 26.29 -9.76
C LYS A 58 -12.31 26.80 -10.38
N ASN A 59 -12.67 28.05 -10.11
CA ASN A 59 -13.85 28.70 -10.70
C ASN A 59 -13.70 28.87 -12.22
N SER A 60 -12.48 29.06 -12.72
CA SER A 60 -12.16 29.08 -14.15
C SER A 60 -12.13 27.68 -14.80
N GLY A 61 -12.45 26.61 -14.06
CA GLY A 61 -12.58 25.25 -14.58
C GLY A 61 -11.44 24.29 -14.22
N PHE A 62 -10.48 24.71 -13.39
CA PHE A 62 -9.44 23.80 -12.90
C PHE A 62 -10.04 22.76 -11.94
N LYS A 63 -10.00 21.49 -12.34
CA LYS A 63 -10.38 20.37 -11.48
C LYS A 63 -9.10 19.66 -11.04
N PRO A 64 -8.64 19.84 -9.79
CA PRO A 64 -7.46 19.12 -9.30
C PRO A 64 -7.71 17.62 -9.45
N LYS A 65 -6.97 16.98 -10.37
CA LYS A 65 -6.95 15.53 -10.40
C LYS A 65 -6.37 15.08 -9.07
N ALA A 66 -7.19 14.43 -8.24
CA ALA A 66 -6.64 13.64 -7.16
C ALA A 66 -5.56 12.76 -7.79
N LYS A 67 -4.35 12.77 -7.22
CA LYS A 67 -3.35 11.77 -7.61
C LYS A 67 -4.11 10.46 -7.60
N ILE A 68 -4.12 9.76 -8.73
CA ILE A 68 -4.47 8.35 -8.74
C ILE A 68 -3.40 7.75 -7.83
N SER A 69 -3.68 7.68 -6.53
CA SER A 69 -3.00 6.75 -5.66
C SER A 69 -3.08 5.45 -6.43
N LYS A 70 -1.94 4.81 -6.70
CA LYS A 70 -1.92 3.45 -7.23
C LYS A 70 -3.00 2.71 -6.46
N LYS A 71 -4.16 2.46 -7.08
CA LYS A 71 -5.33 2.02 -6.33
C LYS A 71 -4.89 0.70 -5.73
N LYS A 72 -4.73 0.67 -4.39
CA LYS A 72 -4.77 -0.60 -3.67
C LYS A 72 -6.09 -1.23 -4.10
N SER A 73 -6.03 -2.53 -4.43
CA SER A 73 -7.00 -3.31 -5.19
C SER A 73 -8.45 -2.82 -5.14
N PRO A 74 -9.22 -2.98 -6.23
CA PRO A 74 -10.62 -2.57 -6.28
C PRO A 74 -11.32 -2.92 -4.96
N LYS A 75 -11.96 -1.93 -4.31
CA LYS A 75 -12.84 -2.23 -3.17
C LYS A 75 -13.77 -3.33 -3.66
N THR A 76 -13.76 -4.47 -2.99
CA THR A 76 -14.65 -5.59 -3.26
C THR A 76 -16.05 -5.00 -3.35
N ARG A 77 -16.58 -4.90 -4.58
CA ARG A 77 -17.96 -4.48 -4.82
C ARG A 77 -18.83 -5.41 -3.98
N GLU A 78 -19.80 -4.83 -3.27
CA GLU A 78 -20.92 -5.46 -2.59
C GLU A 78 -21.12 -6.92 -3.04
N LYS A 79 -20.43 -7.85 -2.37
CA LYS A 79 -20.62 -9.29 -2.51
C LYS A 79 -21.19 -9.75 -1.18
N LEU A 80 -22.16 -10.66 -1.26
CA LEU A 80 -22.78 -11.33 -0.12
C LEU A 80 -21.71 -11.66 0.93
N GLU A 81 -21.96 -11.22 2.17
CA GLU A 81 -21.05 -11.45 3.30
C GLU A 81 -20.64 -12.93 3.33
N GLY A 82 -19.33 -13.20 3.23
CA GLY A 82 -18.76 -14.55 3.33
C GLY A 82 -18.28 -15.20 2.02
N ALA A 83 -18.61 -14.69 0.83
CA ALA A 83 -18.15 -15.27 -0.44
C ALA A 83 -16.75 -14.77 -0.85
N HIS A 84 -15.70 -15.14 -0.12
CA HIS A 84 -14.31 -14.87 -0.52
C HIS A 84 -13.91 -15.73 -1.72
N THR A 85 -13.67 -15.11 -2.86
CA THR A 85 -13.25 -15.85 -4.07
C THR A 85 -11.75 -16.20 -4.01
N MET A 86 -11.31 -17.20 -4.79
CA MET A 86 -9.87 -17.49 -4.93
C MET A 86 -9.08 -16.27 -5.44
N LEU A 87 -9.71 -15.44 -6.27
CA LEU A 87 -9.14 -14.18 -6.75
C LEU A 87 -8.86 -13.22 -5.59
N ASP A 88 -9.78 -13.17 -4.61
CA ASP A 88 -9.61 -12.34 -3.41
C ASP A 88 -8.48 -12.87 -2.52
N LYS A 89 -8.32 -14.19 -2.41
CA LYS A 89 -7.15 -14.80 -1.72
C LYS A 89 -5.84 -14.39 -2.37
N LEU A 90 -5.77 -14.43 -3.71
CA LEU A 90 -4.59 -14.01 -4.46
C LEU A 90 -4.25 -12.53 -4.20
N ARG A 91 -5.25 -11.65 -4.24
CA ARG A 91 -5.10 -10.22 -3.91
C ARG A 91 -4.64 -9.99 -2.48
N GLN A 92 -5.26 -10.67 -1.53
CA GLN A 92 -4.92 -10.56 -0.11
C GLN A 92 -3.46 -10.95 0.13
N LEU A 93 -3.00 -12.07 -0.44
CA LEU A 93 -1.62 -12.52 -0.30
C LEU A 93 -0.63 -11.52 -0.92
N TRP A 94 -0.94 -10.95 -2.09
CA TRP A 94 -0.11 -9.92 -2.71
C TRP A 94 0.02 -8.66 -1.84
N ILE A 95 -1.10 -8.17 -1.31
CA ILE A 95 -1.13 -7.00 -0.43
C ILE A 95 -0.36 -7.29 0.87
N GLU A 96 -0.50 -8.49 1.43
CA GLU A 96 0.21 -8.92 2.63
C GLU A 96 1.73 -8.91 2.39
N MET A 97 2.23 -9.52 1.31
CA MET A 97 3.66 -9.48 0.95
C MET A 97 4.19 -8.05 0.81
N HIS A 98 3.38 -7.13 0.25
CA HIS A 98 3.77 -5.72 0.15
C HIS A 98 3.81 -5.03 1.52
N LYS A 99 2.84 -5.29 2.40
CA LYS A 99 2.83 -4.74 3.77
C LYS A 99 4.03 -5.21 4.58
N GLN A 100 4.48 -6.44 4.33
CA GLN A 100 5.67 -7.02 4.94
C GLN A 100 6.98 -6.52 4.30
N GLY A 101 6.91 -5.73 3.21
CA GLY A 101 8.07 -5.17 2.54
C GLY A 101 8.79 -6.14 1.59
N PHE A 102 8.26 -7.35 1.38
CA PHE A 102 8.85 -8.35 0.49
C PHE A 102 8.72 -8.00 -1.00
N ILE A 103 7.72 -7.19 -1.35
CA ILE A 103 7.53 -6.67 -2.71
C ILE A 103 7.37 -5.16 -2.69
N GLN A 104 7.85 -4.51 -3.74
CA GLN A 104 7.86 -3.05 -3.84
C GLN A 104 6.51 -2.44 -4.27
N ASP A 105 5.70 -3.18 -5.04
CA ASP A 105 4.44 -2.67 -5.60
C ASP A 105 3.25 -3.60 -5.29
N GLY A 106 2.47 -3.23 -4.29
CA GLY A 106 1.27 -3.95 -3.85
C GLY A 106 -0.01 -3.62 -4.63
N SER A 107 0.10 -2.97 -5.81
CA SER A 107 -1.07 -2.57 -6.60
C SER A 107 -1.66 -3.69 -7.46
N GLU A 108 -2.95 -3.59 -7.79
CA GLU A 108 -3.64 -4.55 -8.66
C GLU A 108 -2.96 -4.72 -10.04
N PRO A 109 -2.50 -3.65 -10.73
CA PRO A 109 -1.81 -3.82 -12.01
C PRO A 109 -0.48 -4.58 -11.88
N ALA A 110 0.23 -4.43 -10.75
CA ALA A 110 1.46 -5.17 -10.50
C ALA A 110 1.17 -6.67 -10.28
N LEU A 111 0.13 -6.98 -9.51
CA LEU A 111 -0.35 -8.36 -9.34
C LEU A 111 -0.78 -8.97 -10.67
N GLU A 112 -1.60 -8.25 -11.45
CA GLU A 112 -2.07 -8.72 -12.75
C GLU A 112 -0.90 -9.01 -13.69
N LYS A 113 0.05 -8.07 -13.81
CA LYS A 113 1.27 -8.28 -14.63
C LYS A 113 2.06 -9.52 -14.17
N TRP A 114 2.22 -9.70 -12.87
CA TRP A 114 2.92 -10.87 -12.32
C TRP A 114 2.16 -12.17 -12.65
N ALA A 115 0.86 -12.22 -12.39
CA ALA A 115 0.03 -13.41 -12.60
C ALA A 115 -0.10 -13.79 -14.08
N ILE A 116 -0.22 -12.82 -14.98
CA ILE A 116 -0.21 -13.05 -16.44
C ILE A 116 1.10 -13.72 -16.86
N ASN A 117 2.24 -13.28 -16.33
CA ASN A 117 3.52 -13.91 -16.64
C ASN A 117 3.63 -15.34 -16.08
N GLN A 118 3.13 -15.60 -14.87
CA GLN A 118 3.06 -16.98 -14.34
C GLN A 118 2.15 -17.87 -15.20
N SER A 119 1.03 -17.33 -15.69
CA SER A 119 0.06 -18.08 -16.50
C SER A 119 0.63 -18.60 -17.83
N LYS A 120 1.64 -17.93 -18.41
CA LYS A 120 2.30 -18.39 -19.64
C LYS A 120 2.89 -19.79 -19.48
N SER A 121 3.51 -20.06 -18.34
CA SER A 121 4.07 -21.39 -18.04
C SER A 121 2.98 -22.45 -17.82
N LEU A 122 1.76 -22.03 -17.47
CA LEU A 122 0.62 -22.91 -17.19
C LEU A 122 -0.30 -23.14 -18.41
N ASN A 123 -0.14 -22.33 -19.46
CA ASN A 123 -1.04 -22.27 -20.60
C ASN A 123 -0.29 -22.41 -21.93
N ASN A 124 0.63 -23.38 -22.02
CA ASN A 124 1.39 -23.68 -23.24
C ASN A 124 2.06 -22.45 -23.91
N GLY A 125 2.54 -21.50 -23.09
CA GLY A 125 3.17 -20.26 -23.56
C GLY A 125 2.21 -19.12 -23.91
N GLN A 126 0.90 -19.33 -23.88
CA GLN A 126 -0.10 -18.31 -24.22
C GLN A 126 -0.51 -17.49 -22.98
N PRO A 127 -0.37 -16.15 -23.00
CA PRO A 127 -0.76 -15.32 -21.87
C PRO A 127 -2.28 -15.24 -21.72
N VAL A 128 -2.78 -15.33 -20.50
CA VAL A 128 -4.14 -14.86 -20.19
C VAL A 128 -4.09 -13.33 -20.09
N ASN A 129 -5.00 -12.62 -20.76
CA ASN A 129 -4.92 -11.16 -20.87
C ASN A 129 -5.46 -10.40 -19.64
N LYS A 130 -6.21 -11.07 -18.76
CA LYS A 130 -6.76 -10.51 -17.53
C LYS A 130 -6.82 -11.53 -16.42
N LEU A 131 -6.57 -11.08 -15.19
CA LEU A 131 -6.63 -11.94 -13.99
C LEU A 131 -8.01 -12.59 -13.80
N GLU A 132 -9.08 -11.87 -14.12
CA GLU A 132 -10.47 -12.33 -13.99
C GLU A 132 -10.82 -13.48 -14.96
N TRP A 133 -9.98 -13.73 -15.97
CA TRP A 133 -10.20 -14.76 -16.99
C TRP A 133 -9.38 -16.03 -16.72
N LEU A 134 -8.65 -16.09 -15.60
CA LEU A 134 -7.96 -17.31 -15.20
C LEU A 134 -8.98 -18.38 -14.80
N PRO A 135 -8.96 -19.58 -15.43
CA PRO A 135 -9.79 -20.68 -14.98
C PRO A 135 -9.36 -21.14 -13.58
N GLY A 136 -10.27 -21.77 -12.83
CA GLY A 136 -10.08 -22.06 -11.42
C GLY A 136 -8.83 -22.89 -11.10
N ASN A 137 -8.47 -23.86 -11.95
CA ASN A 137 -7.26 -24.66 -11.82
C ASN A 137 -5.98 -23.83 -12.00
N MET A 138 -5.94 -22.94 -12.98
CA MET A 138 -4.81 -22.01 -13.17
C MET A 138 -4.73 -21.01 -12.02
N LEU A 139 -5.86 -20.48 -11.57
CA LEU A 139 -5.89 -19.56 -10.44
C LEU A 139 -5.36 -20.21 -9.15
N HIS A 140 -5.73 -21.47 -8.89
CA HIS A 140 -5.16 -22.27 -7.81
C HIS A 140 -3.64 -22.43 -7.95
N ALA A 141 -3.16 -22.82 -9.13
CA ALA A 141 -1.73 -22.97 -9.40
C ALA A 141 -0.95 -21.65 -9.25
N VAL A 142 -1.55 -20.51 -9.61
CA VAL A 142 -0.95 -19.18 -9.42
C VAL A 142 -0.89 -18.80 -7.94
N ILE A 143 -1.92 -19.14 -7.15
CA ILE A 143 -1.91 -18.93 -5.70
C ILE A 143 -0.78 -19.76 -5.05
N GLU A 144 -0.64 -21.04 -5.40
CA GLU A 144 0.40 -21.89 -4.84
C GLU A 144 1.81 -21.42 -5.24
N GLN A 145 2.00 -20.94 -6.47
CA GLN A 145 3.25 -20.28 -6.87
C GLN A 145 3.54 -19.02 -6.06
N LEU A 146 2.51 -18.22 -5.75
CA LEU A 146 2.69 -17.02 -4.91
C LEU A 146 3.07 -17.40 -3.48
N LYS A 147 2.45 -18.42 -2.91
CA LYS A 147 2.79 -18.97 -1.58
C LYS A 147 4.22 -19.49 -1.54
N GLN A 148 4.65 -20.24 -2.54
CA GLN A 148 6.03 -20.73 -2.64
C GLN A 148 7.04 -19.59 -2.77
N TRP A 149 6.71 -18.54 -3.53
CA TRP A 149 7.57 -17.35 -3.59
C TRP A 149 7.64 -16.65 -2.24
N HIS A 150 6.51 -16.44 -1.57
CA HIS A 150 6.47 -15.87 -0.22
C HIS A 150 7.29 -16.71 0.78
N MET A 151 7.16 -18.04 0.77
CA MET A 151 7.97 -18.94 1.60
C MET A 151 9.47 -18.77 1.38
N ARG A 152 9.92 -18.62 0.12
CA ARG A 152 11.34 -18.37 -0.20
C ARG A 152 11.84 -17.05 0.39
N LEU A 153 10.99 -16.03 0.46
CA LEU A 153 11.32 -14.72 1.04
C LEU A 153 11.28 -14.75 2.58
N LEU A 154 10.38 -15.53 3.17
CA LEU A 154 10.28 -15.72 4.63
C LEU A 154 11.48 -16.51 5.18
N LYS A 155 11.93 -17.55 4.48
CA LYS A 155 12.99 -18.45 4.94
C LYS A 155 14.25 -17.76 5.48
N PRO A 156 14.83 -16.73 4.83
CA PRO A 156 16.00 -16.02 5.38
C PRO A 156 15.69 -15.08 6.55
N VAL A 157 14.49 -14.49 6.60
CA VAL A 157 14.15 -13.46 7.63
C VAL A 157 13.48 -14.04 8.87
N PHE A 158 12.93 -15.24 8.78
CA PHE A 158 12.19 -15.86 9.89
C PHE A 158 13.08 -16.31 11.06
N PRO A 159 14.24 -16.97 10.85
CA PRO A 159 15.09 -17.40 11.96
C PRO A 159 15.56 -16.29 12.91
N PRO A 160 16.07 -15.13 12.44
CA PRO A 160 16.46 -14.05 13.36
C PRO A 160 15.25 -13.48 14.11
N LEU A 161 14.11 -13.33 13.45
CA LEU A 161 12.85 -12.91 14.09
C LEU A 161 12.43 -13.88 15.20
N TYR A 162 12.45 -15.18 14.92
CA TYR A 162 12.08 -16.21 15.91
C TYR A 162 13.03 -16.20 17.12
N LYS A 163 14.34 -16.02 16.88
CA LYS A 163 15.33 -15.87 17.96
C LYS A 163 15.03 -14.67 18.85
N GLU A 164 14.70 -13.53 18.26
CA GLU A 164 14.34 -12.32 19.01
C GLU A 164 13.10 -12.54 19.89
N MET A 165 12.09 -13.24 19.36
CA MET A 165 10.90 -13.60 20.13
C MET A 165 11.18 -14.52 21.32
N ILE A 166 12.06 -15.51 21.15
CA ILE A 166 12.50 -16.38 22.24
C ILE A 166 13.16 -15.55 23.35
N LEU A 167 14.06 -14.64 22.98
CA LEU A 167 14.78 -13.80 23.95
C LEU A 167 13.82 -12.91 24.74
N LEU A 168 12.90 -12.21 24.07
CA LEU A 168 11.90 -11.39 24.74
C LEU A 168 11.02 -12.19 25.69
N ASN A 169 10.67 -13.42 25.31
CA ASN A 169 9.89 -14.31 26.16
C ASN A 169 10.67 -14.76 27.40
N GLN A 170 11.96 -15.13 27.24
CA GLN A 170 12.84 -15.53 28.35
C GLN A 170 13.11 -14.37 29.32
N GLU A 171 13.27 -13.17 28.80
CA GLU A 171 13.48 -11.94 29.59
C GLU A 171 12.19 -11.42 30.26
N SER A 172 11.06 -12.12 30.11
CA SER A 172 9.75 -11.69 30.62
C SER A 172 9.34 -10.29 30.14
N ARG A 173 9.73 -9.93 28.92
CA ARG A 173 9.47 -8.63 28.29
C ARG A 173 8.18 -8.60 27.49
N LEU A 174 7.54 -9.75 27.30
CA LEU A 174 6.23 -9.87 26.66
C LEU A 174 5.12 -9.74 27.69
N THR A 175 4.03 -9.07 27.32
CA THR A 175 2.77 -9.15 28.08
C THR A 175 2.22 -10.58 28.04
N LYS A 176 1.35 -10.94 28.98
CA LYS A 176 0.73 -12.28 29.01
C LYS A 176 0.04 -12.65 27.68
N SER A 177 -0.70 -11.71 27.09
CA SER A 177 -1.35 -11.91 25.79
C SER A 177 -0.35 -12.14 24.64
N GLN A 178 0.77 -11.42 24.62
CA GLN A 178 1.80 -11.58 23.60
C GLN A 178 2.56 -12.91 23.77
N GLN A 179 2.80 -13.32 25.01
CA GLN A 179 3.39 -14.61 25.33
C GLN A 179 2.49 -15.77 24.87
N ASP A 180 1.19 -15.70 25.16
CA ASP A 180 0.24 -16.76 24.76
C ASP A 180 0.14 -16.85 23.22
N ASP A 181 0.13 -15.71 22.52
CA ASP A 181 0.16 -15.64 21.05
C ASP A 181 1.47 -16.21 20.46
N PHE A 182 2.61 -15.86 21.05
CA PHE A 182 3.91 -16.41 20.67
C PHE A 182 3.95 -17.93 20.84
N ILE A 183 3.51 -18.46 21.98
CA ILE A 183 3.49 -19.90 22.27
C ILE A 183 2.56 -20.64 21.30
N TYR A 184 1.39 -20.09 21.02
CA TYR A 184 0.46 -20.66 20.03
C TYR A 184 1.12 -20.84 18.66
N HIS A 185 1.77 -19.79 18.16
CA HIS A 185 2.44 -19.85 16.87
C HIS A 185 3.71 -20.72 16.89
N ALA A 186 4.46 -20.75 17.99
CA ALA A 186 5.62 -21.62 18.17
C ALA A 186 5.24 -23.12 18.17
N ASP A 187 4.17 -23.51 18.87
CA ASP A 187 3.66 -24.90 18.84
C ASP A 187 3.23 -25.28 17.42
N ARG A 188 2.48 -24.39 16.74
CA ARG A 188 2.07 -24.60 15.35
C ARG A 188 3.25 -24.80 14.40
N LEU A 189 4.30 -24.01 14.53
CA LEU A 189 5.53 -24.15 13.75
C LEU A 189 6.23 -25.49 14.00
N SER A 190 6.27 -25.95 15.25
CA SER A 190 6.91 -27.23 15.58
C SER A 190 6.22 -28.44 14.92
N ARG A 191 4.91 -28.32 14.64
CA ARG A 191 4.09 -29.37 14.03
C ARG A 191 4.00 -29.31 12.50
N ALA A 192 4.14 -28.12 11.89
CA ALA A 192 3.85 -27.92 10.47
C ALA A 192 4.64 -26.76 9.83
N SER A 193 5.96 -26.70 10.09
CA SER A 193 6.87 -25.64 9.61
C SER A 193 6.98 -25.51 8.08
N GLU A 194 6.55 -26.52 7.34
CA GLU A 194 6.55 -26.57 5.88
C GLU A 194 5.30 -25.91 5.26
N THR A 195 4.26 -25.69 6.05
CA THR A 195 3.00 -25.10 5.56
C THR A 195 3.08 -23.58 5.50
N HIS A 196 2.78 -23.01 4.33
CA HIS A 196 2.86 -21.56 4.10
C HIS A 196 2.01 -20.76 5.09
N ASP A 197 0.77 -21.18 5.32
CA ASP A 197 -0.14 -20.45 6.22
C ASP A 197 0.39 -20.43 7.65
N VAL A 198 1.03 -21.50 8.14
CA VAL A 198 1.62 -21.53 9.48
C VAL A 198 2.78 -20.56 9.60
N VAL A 199 3.73 -20.60 8.66
CA VAL A 199 4.91 -19.71 8.70
C VAL A 199 4.51 -18.26 8.49
N SER A 200 3.63 -17.98 7.52
CA SER A 200 3.16 -16.63 7.22
C SER A 200 2.37 -16.02 8.39
N ASN A 201 1.50 -16.80 9.05
CA ASN A 201 0.74 -16.31 10.20
C ASN A 201 1.65 -16.06 11.41
N ALA A 202 2.59 -16.97 11.68
CA ALA A 202 3.57 -16.77 12.75
C ALA A 202 4.45 -15.54 12.50
N TYR A 203 4.93 -15.34 11.26
CA TYR A 203 5.73 -14.18 10.90
C TYR A 203 4.98 -12.88 11.18
N LYS A 204 3.72 -12.83 10.73
CA LYS A 204 2.83 -11.68 10.94
C LYS A 204 2.59 -11.39 12.42
N SER A 205 2.31 -12.41 13.22
CA SER A 205 2.14 -12.27 14.68
C SER A 205 3.43 -11.73 15.32
N PHE A 206 4.58 -12.34 15.05
CA PHE A 206 5.85 -11.96 15.68
C PHE A 206 6.27 -10.53 15.32
N VAL A 207 6.12 -10.12 14.06
CA VAL A 207 6.37 -8.73 13.65
C VAL A 207 5.43 -7.75 14.38
N ALA A 208 4.16 -8.11 14.56
CA ALA A 208 3.21 -7.27 15.29
C ALA A 208 3.57 -7.15 16.78
N ILE A 209 3.98 -8.25 17.42
CA ILE A 209 4.44 -8.24 18.81
C ILE A 209 5.66 -7.33 18.96
N LEU A 210 6.67 -7.46 18.09
CA LEU A 210 7.87 -6.61 18.13
C LEU A 210 7.55 -5.12 17.93
N ALA A 211 6.65 -4.81 16.99
CA ALA A 211 6.24 -3.42 16.75
C ALA A 211 5.59 -2.80 18.01
N GLN A 212 4.66 -3.52 18.63
CA GLN A 212 4.00 -3.07 19.87
C GLN A 212 4.97 -2.94 21.04
N HIS A 213 5.89 -3.89 21.19
CA HIS A 213 6.92 -3.86 22.22
C HIS A 213 7.84 -2.63 22.07
N ASN A 214 8.30 -2.34 20.86
CA ASN A 214 9.15 -1.18 20.59
C ASN A 214 8.42 0.16 20.83
N GLU A 215 7.11 0.23 20.53
CA GLU A 215 6.29 1.39 20.87
C GLU A 215 6.15 1.58 22.39
N GLN A 216 5.94 0.50 23.15
CA GLN A 216 5.85 0.55 24.61
C GLN A 216 7.16 0.99 25.26
N VAL A 217 8.31 0.52 24.76
CA VAL A 217 9.63 0.95 25.26
C VAL A 217 9.89 2.41 24.95
N ARG A 218 9.48 2.91 23.77
CA ARG A 218 9.67 4.31 23.38
C ARG A 218 8.83 5.30 24.19
N ASN A 219 7.68 4.85 24.70
CA ASN A 219 6.73 5.69 25.44
C ASN A 219 6.92 5.63 26.97
N LYS A 220 7.90 4.87 27.46
CA LYS A 220 8.33 4.81 28.87
C LYS A 220 9.58 5.66 29.07
#